data_AF-A0A4R8ENA8-F1
#
_entry.id   AF-A0A4R8ENA8-F1
#
_cell.length_a   1.000
_cell.length_b   1.000
_cell.length_c   1.000
_cell.angle_alpha   90.00
_cell.angle_beta   90.00
_cell.angle_gamma   90.00
#
_symmetry.space_group_name_H-M   'P 1'
#
loop_
_entity.id
_entity.type
_entity.pdbx_description
1 polymer ?
#
loop_
_entity_poly.entity_id
_entity_poly.type
_entity_poly.pdbx_seq_one_letter_code
_entity_poly.pdbx_strand_id
1 'polypeptide(L)'
;MKNRLNVGYFPFSKRTPSTSGEKSTWLLTGFADESCHDFDEEDDLSHDDASRLVSNMIQCWPNPPDEIADALGMTEDELEDYLSGNRSYDPDTVVDLMDQFGIEYEEVIDGFLMHGPYVLVARSPSALEAVYLTLTGGGDAYPCEIIPDKGMADPSWRYVLINRYDLLPSIVMAPRGEKITDDLPRLLLNYGGIWTVPRAFFRCIVSTCAHACIAPDFNSATMMEFCVLYKRLGLDYDWSDSI
;
A
#
# COMPACT_ATOMS: atom_id res chain seq x y z
N MET A 1 34.27 -10.47 -18.88
CA MET A 1 33.90 -9.10 -19.30
C MET A 1 32.60 -8.75 -18.58
N LYS A 2 32.70 -7.94 -17.52
CA LYS A 2 31.57 -7.50 -16.70
C LYS A 2 31.41 -6.01 -16.94
N ASN A 3 30.36 -5.60 -17.67
CA ASN A 3 30.02 -4.19 -17.82
C ASN A 3 29.26 -3.75 -16.57
N ARG A 4 29.93 -2.99 -15.72
CA ARG A 4 29.32 -2.14 -14.69
C ARG A 4 28.77 -0.90 -15.39
N LEU A 5 27.46 -0.68 -15.31
CA LEU A 5 26.88 0.62 -15.64
C LEU A 5 26.99 1.51 -14.41
N ASN A 6 27.79 2.57 -14.56
CA ASN A 6 27.92 3.69 -13.64
C ASN A 6 26.57 4.41 -13.50
N VAL A 7 25.99 4.41 -12.31
CA VAL A 7 24.94 5.36 -11.96
C VAL A 7 25.62 6.65 -11.52
N GLY A 8 25.45 7.70 -12.30
CA GLY A 8 26.06 9.01 -12.06
C GLY A 8 25.49 9.68 -10.82
N TYR A 9 26.39 10.05 -9.92
CA TYR A 9 26.16 11.03 -8.85
C TYR A 9 25.80 12.39 -9.47
N PHE A 10 24.60 12.89 -9.18
CA PHE A 10 24.23 14.28 -9.49
C PHE A 10 24.34 15.15 -8.22
N PRO A 11 25.05 16.29 -8.26
CA PRO A 11 25.27 17.11 -7.08
C PRO A 11 24.03 17.94 -6.73
N PHE A 12 23.61 17.86 -5.46
CA PHE A 12 22.66 18.78 -4.86
C PHE A 12 23.14 20.23 -4.98
N SER A 13 22.37 21.05 -5.68
CA SER A 13 22.59 22.49 -5.78
C SER A 13 22.27 23.16 -4.45
N LYS A 14 23.29 23.76 -3.82
CA LYS A 14 23.17 24.57 -2.60
C LYS A 14 22.45 25.88 -2.93
N ARG A 15 21.22 26.05 -2.45
CA ARG A 15 20.59 27.38 -2.36
C ARG A 15 21.07 28.08 -1.09
N THR A 16 21.67 29.25 -1.25
CA THR A 16 21.98 30.19 -0.17
C THR A 16 20.71 30.94 0.25
N PRO A 17 20.48 31.22 1.56
CA PRO A 17 19.32 31.99 1.98
C PRO A 17 19.57 33.49 1.82
N SER A 18 18.68 34.20 1.12
CA SER A 18 18.62 35.65 1.11
C SER A 18 17.91 36.17 2.35
N THR A 19 18.59 37.00 3.12
CA THR A 19 18.09 37.77 4.27
C THR A 19 17.12 38.87 3.83
N SER A 20 15.92 38.93 4.43
CA SER A 20 15.25 40.18 4.85
C SER A 20 13.80 39.92 5.29
N GLY A 21 13.49 40.25 6.56
CA GLY A 21 12.18 40.78 6.93
C GLY A 21 11.17 39.84 7.62
N GLU A 22 11.06 40.02 8.94
CA GLU A 22 9.82 39.92 9.74
C GLU A 22 9.38 38.54 10.30
N LYS A 23 9.81 38.31 11.55
CA LYS A 23 9.11 37.69 12.69
C LYS A 23 8.31 36.40 12.46
N SER A 24 9.02 35.27 12.56
CA SER A 24 8.43 34.01 13.03
C SER A 24 8.91 33.76 14.46
N THR A 25 8.04 34.03 15.43
CA THR A 25 8.22 33.62 16.82
C THR A 25 8.12 32.10 16.87
N TRP A 26 9.25 31.41 16.95
CA TRP A 26 9.26 29.99 17.27
C TRP A 26 8.92 29.84 18.75
N LEU A 27 7.81 29.17 19.05
CA LEU A 27 7.47 28.77 20.41
C LEU A 27 8.45 27.68 20.84
N LEU A 28 9.52 28.13 21.50
CA LEU A 28 10.45 27.29 22.25
C LEU A 28 9.72 26.81 23.51
N THR A 29 9.08 25.63 23.46
CA THR A 29 8.66 24.94 24.68
C THR A 29 9.88 24.28 25.28
N GLY A 30 10.20 24.66 26.52
CA GLY A 30 11.45 24.35 27.20
C GLY A 30 11.74 22.86 27.31
N PHE A 31 13.02 22.54 27.09
CA PHE A 31 13.63 21.31 27.57
C PHE A 31 13.62 21.34 29.09
N ALA A 32 12.78 20.52 29.71
CA ALA A 32 13.03 20.02 31.04
C ALA A 32 13.91 18.77 30.87
N ASP A 33 15.16 18.90 31.32
CA ASP A 33 16.11 17.81 31.47
C ASP A 33 15.65 16.97 32.65
N GLU A 34 14.94 15.87 32.38
CA GLU A 34 14.61 14.85 33.37
C GLU A 34 14.91 13.46 32.79
N SER A 35 16.02 12.90 33.30
CA SER A 35 16.42 11.49 33.33
C SER A 35 16.38 10.70 32.01
N CYS A 36 17.58 10.43 31.50
CA CYS A 36 17.87 9.22 30.72
C CYS A 36 17.51 7.98 31.56
N HIS A 37 16.30 7.48 31.36
CA HIS A 37 16.00 6.09 31.66
C HIS A 37 16.44 5.28 30.44
N ASP A 38 17.55 4.56 30.58
CA ASP A 38 17.85 3.39 29.75
C ASP A 38 16.69 2.40 29.97
N PHE A 39 15.66 2.51 29.13
CA PHE A 39 14.69 1.45 28.95
C PHE A 39 15.29 0.50 27.92
N ASP A 40 16.03 -0.49 28.41
CA ASP A 40 16.15 -1.77 27.74
C ASP A 40 14.75 -2.45 27.78
N GLU A 41 13.80 -1.91 27.03
CA GLU A 41 12.58 -2.60 26.60
C GLU A 41 12.74 -2.91 25.11
N GLU A 42 13.66 -3.83 24.82
CA GLU A 42 13.68 -4.51 23.53
C GLU A 42 12.38 -5.34 23.42
N ASP A 43 11.56 -4.99 22.42
CA ASP A 43 10.85 -5.94 21.55
C ASP A 43 9.40 -6.38 21.88
N ASP A 44 8.53 -5.50 22.41
CA ASP A 44 7.07 -5.74 22.46
C ASP A 44 6.26 -4.83 21.51
N LEU A 45 6.85 -3.78 20.94
CA LEU A 45 6.18 -2.88 19.97
C LEU A 45 6.28 -3.37 18.51
N SER A 46 7.05 -4.43 18.23
CA SER A 46 7.31 -4.92 16.86
C SER A 46 6.29 -5.98 16.39
N HIS A 47 5.88 -6.92 17.27
CA HIS A 47 5.06 -8.05 16.84
C HIS A 47 3.56 -7.73 16.70
N ASP A 48 3.00 -6.97 17.65
CA ASP A 48 1.59 -6.60 17.64
C ASP A 48 1.25 -5.72 16.43
N ASP A 49 2.16 -4.83 16.03
CA ASP A 49 1.95 -3.97 14.86
C ASP A 49 2.08 -4.74 13.54
N ALA A 50 3.04 -5.67 13.44
CA ALA A 50 3.17 -6.56 12.28
C ALA A 50 1.95 -7.47 12.11
N SER A 51 1.54 -8.17 13.16
CA SER A 51 0.40 -9.09 13.13
C SER A 51 -0.92 -8.38 12.78
N ARG A 52 -1.12 -7.17 13.30
CA ARG A 52 -2.26 -6.32 12.94
C ARG A 52 -2.22 -5.89 11.47
N LEU A 53 -1.04 -5.51 10.96
CA LEU A 53 -0.90 -5.13 9.55
C LEU A 53 -1.18 -6.32 8.62
N VAL A 54 -0.62 -7.49 8.94
CA VAL A 54 -0.89 -8.75 8.23
C VAL A 54 -2.38 -9.11 8.29
N SER A 55 -3.02 -8.98 9.46
CA SER A 55 -4.46 -9.21 9.62
C SER A 55 -5.29 -8.32 8.70
N ASN A 56 -4.96 -7.03 8.63
CA ASN A 56 -5.65 -6.10 7.74
C ASN A 56 -5.40 -6.47 6.27
N MET A 57 -4.19 -6.90 5.92
CA MET A 57 -3.85 -7.36 4.58
C MET A 57 -4.64 -8.58 4.16
N ILE A 58 -4.72 -9.63 5.00
CA ILE A 58 -5.52 -10.83 4.73
C ILE A 58 -7.00 -10.48 4.52
N GLN A 59 -7.55 -9.59 5.35
CA GLN A 59 -8.94 -9.13 5.19
C GLN A 59 -9.19 -8.42 3.87
N CYS A 60 -8.17 -7.77 3.30
CA CYS A 60 -8.20 -7.10 2.00
C CYS A 60 -7.66 -7.95 0.84
N TRP A 61 -7.10 -9.13 1.09
CA TRP A 61 -6.44 -9.91 0.05
C TRP A 61 -7.44 -10.62 -0.87
N PRO A 62 -7.22 -10.76 -2.18
CA PRO A 62 -8.25 -11.37 -3.04
C PRO A 62 -8.60 -12.81 -2.67
N ASN A 63 -7.62 -13.59 -2.23
CA ASN A 63 -7.77 -14.99 -1.83
C ASN A 63 -8.23 -15.12 -0.36
N PRO A 64 -8.95 -16.20 -0.02
CA PRO A 64 -9.35 -16.48 1.36
C PRO A 64 -8.14 -16.91 2.22
N PRO A 65 -8.26 -16.83 3.57
CA PRO A 65 -7.13 -17.11 4.48
C PRO A 65 -6.56 -18.52 4.37
N ASP A 66 -7.37 -19.53 4.10
CA ASP A 66 -6.96 -20.93 3.91
C ASP A 66 -6.04 -21.09 2.68
N GLU A 67 -6.40 -20.47 1.55
CA GLU A 67 -5.53 -20.45 0.36
C GLU A 67 -4.20 -19.70 0.61
N ILE A 68 -4.22 -18.66 1.45
CA ILE A 68 -3.02 -17.92 1.83
C ILE A 68 -2.11 -18.78 2.71
N ALA A 69 -2.67 -19.47 3.71
CA ALA A 69 -1.93 -20.38 4.57
C ALA A 69 -1.30 -21.52 3.75
N ASP A 70 -2.07 -22.14 2.85
CA ASP A 70 -1.59 -23.20 1.96
C ASP A 70 -0.42 -22.75 1.07
N ALA A 71 -0.48 -21.51 0.54
CA ALA A 71 0.60 -20.95 -0.28
C ALA A 71 1.91 -20.77 0.50
N LEU A 72 1.82 -20.52 1.80
CA LEU A 72 2.95 -20.38 2.73
C LEU A 72 3.41 -21.71 3.34
N GLY A 73 2.75 -22.83 3.00
CA GLY A 73 3.03 -24.12 3.62
C GLY A 73 2.62 -24.21 5.10
N MET A 74 1.68 -23.36 5.52
CA MET A 74 1.14 -23.30 6.88
C MET A 74 -0.29 -23.85 6.92
N THR A 75 -0.76 -24.22 8.11
CA THR A 75 -2.17 -24.52 8.35
C THR A 75 -2.97 -23.26 8.70
N GLU A 76 -4.29 -23.30 8.49
CA GLU A 76 -5.19 -22.19 8.87
C GLU A 76 -5.10 -21.89 10.38
N ASP A 77 -5.03 -22.93 11.22
CA ASP A 77 -4.85 -22.80 12.68
C ASP A 77 -3.52 -22.07 13.02
N GLU A 78 -2.42 -22.37 12.33
CA GLU A 78 -1.14 -21.70 12.55
C GLU A 78 -1.19 -20.21 12.17
N LEU A 79 -1.94 -19.87 11.12
CA LEU A 79 -2.17 -18.50 10.70
C LEU A 79 -3.07 -17.75 11.70
N GLU A 80 -4.16 -18.36 12.17
CA GLU A 80 -5.03 -17.78 13.20
C GLU A 80 -4.28 -17.51 14.52
N ASP A 81 -3.47 -18.48 14.96
CA ASP A 81 -2.63 -18.34 16.13
C ASP A 81 -1.67 -17.13 15.98
N TYR A 82 -1.18 -16.84 14.75
CA TYR A 82 -0.24 -15.75 14.49
C TYR A 82 -0.93 -14.40 14.61
N LEU A 83 -2.09 -14.31 13.98
CA LEU A 83 -2.93 -13.11 14.02
C LEU A 83 -3.43 -12.80 15.42
N SER A 84 -3.46 -13.79 16.32
CA SER A 84 -3.89 -13.64 17.70
C SER A 84 -2.77 -13.29 18.69
N GLY A 85 -1.50 -13.29 18.25
CA GLY A 85 -0.33 -13.01 19.11
C GLY A 85 -0.10 -14.08 20.19
N ASN A 86 -0.76 -15.24 20.09
CA ASN A 86 -0.80 -16.23 21.16
C ASN A 86 0.44 -17.15 21.22
N ARG A 87 1.38 -17.04 20.27
CA ARG A 87 2.53 -17.94 20.17
C ARG A 87 3.79 -17.24 19.63
N SER A 88 4.95 -17.63 20.15
CA SER A 88 6.25 -17.33 19.53
C SER A 88 6.38 -18.18 18.26
N TYR A 89 6.52 -17.52 17.11
CA TYR A 89 6.68 -18.17 15.82
C TYR A 89 8.15 -18.46 15.51
N ASP A 90 8.35 -19.39 14.59
CA ASP A 90 9.64 -19.55 13.92
C ASP A 90 9.92 -18.26 13.11
N PRO A 91 11.06 -17.57 13.35
CA PRO A 91 11.35 -16.31 12.69
C PRO A 91 11.30 -16.39 11.16
N ASP A 92 11.74 -17.52 10.59
CA ASP A 92 11.73 -17.74 9.13
C ASP A 92 10.28 -17.74 8.58
N THR A 93 9.32 -18.29 9.33
CA THR A 93 7.90 -18.29 8.94
C THR A 93 7.29 -16.88 8.97
N VAL A 94 7.70 -16.05 9.94
CA VAL A 94 7.23 -14.65 10.02
C VAL A 94 7.79 -13.84 8.86
N VAL A 95 9.06 -14.06 8.51
CA VAL A 95 9.69 -13.42 7.34
C VAL A 95 8.97 -13.82 6.06
N ASP A 96 8.71 -15.11 5.83
CA ASP A 96 8.00 -15.57 4.63
C ASP A 96 6.58 -14.97 4.52
N LEU A 97 5.87 -14.87 5.65
CA LEU A 97 4.55 -14.25 5.73
C LEU A 97 4.59 -12.76 5.41
N MET A 98 5.57 -12.03 5.94
CA MET A 98 5.76 -10.60 5.67
C MET A 98 6.17 -10.36 4.21
N ASP A 99 7.08 -11.18 3.68
CA ASP A 99 7.54 -11.14 2.29
C ASP A 99 6.38 -11.36 1.31
N GLN A 100 5.46 -12.28 1.62
CA GLN A 100 4.25 -12.51 0.80
C GLN A 100 3.42 -11.24 0.62
N PHE A 101 3.33 -10.42 1.65
CA PHE A 101 2.63 -9.15 1.62
C PHE A 101 3.52 -7.97 1.28
N GLY A 102 4.83 -8.17 1.04
CA GLY A 102 5.80 -7.11 0.82
C GLY A 102 5.81 -6.10 1.97
N ILE A 103 5.76 -6.60 3.21
CA ILE A 103 5.86 -5.82 4.43
C ILE A 103 7.30 -5.91 4.93
N GLU A 104 7.93 -4.77 5.22
CA GLU A 104 9.29 -4.73 5.75
C GLU A 104 9.35 -3.80 6.98
N TYR A 105 10.24 -4.12 7.92
CA TYR A 105 10.56 -3.21 9.01
C TYR A 105 11.57 -2.16 8.54
N GLU A 106 11.28 -0.89 8.78
CA GLU A 106 12.15 0.22 8.45
C GLU A 106 12.63 0.92 9.73
N GLU A 107 13.93 0.77 10.02
CA GLU A 107 14.57 1.32 11.22
C GLU A 107 14.44 2.85 11.31
N VAL A 108 14.44 3.56 10.17
CA VAL A 108 14.43 5.03 10.15
C VAL A 108 13.13 5.61 10.71
N ILE A 109 12.02 4.93 10.49
CA ILE A 109 10.70 5.35 10.99
C ILE A 109 10.23 4.53 12.18
N ASP A 110 11.05 3.56 12.61
CA ASP A 110 10.77 2.62 13.69
C ASP A 110 9.40 1.95 13.52
N GLY A 111 9.19 1.32 12.35
CA GLY A 111 7.89 0.74 12.03
C GLY A 111 7.84 -0.03 10.69
N PHE A 112 6.67 -0.59 10.39
CA PHE A 112 6.47 -1.42 9.20
C PHE A 112 5.98 -0.61 8.00
N LEU A 113 6.58 -0.88 6.85
CA LEU A 113 6.21 -0.33 5.56
C LEU A 113 5.61 -1.39 4.65
N MET A 114 4.78 -0.94 3.72
CA MET A 114 4.22 -1.77 2.65
C MET A 114 4.78 -1.32 1.30
N HIS A 115 5.44 -2.21 0.59
CA HIS A 115 6.09 -1.85 -0.67
C HIS A 115 5.13 -1.83 -1.86
N GLY A 116 4.15 -2.72 -1.91
CA GLY A 116 3.24 -2.86 -3.05
C GLY A 116 3.97 -2.98 -4.39
N PRO A 117 3.26 -2.91 -5.51
CA PRO A 117 1.82 -2.69 -5.70
C PRO A 117 0.95 -3.92 -5.40
N TYR A 118 -0.35 -3.70 -5.15
CA TYR A 118 -1.33 -4.76 -4.83
C TYR A 118 -2.64 -4.64 -5.62
N VAL A 119 -3.31 -5.78 -5.82
CA VAL A 119 -4.76 -5.85 -5.96
C VAL A 119 -5.35 -6.17 -4.59
N LEU A 120 -6.29 -5.37 -4.13
CA LEU A 120 -6.99 -5.51 -2.86
C LEU A 120 -8.50 -5.63 -3.12
N VAL A 121 -9.23 -6.18 -2.16
CA VAL A 121 -10.70 -6.28 -2.18
C VAL A 121 -11.29 -5.55 -0.99
N ALA A 122 -12.23 -4.65 -1.25
CA ALA A 122 -12.94 -3.94 -0.20
C ALA A 122 -13.98 -4.85 0.46
N ARG A 123 -13.60 -5.55 1.54
CA ARG A 123 -14.51 -6.38 2.36
C ARG A 123 -14.71 -5.84 3.77
N SER A 124 -13.66 -5.31 4.38
CA SER A 124 -13.66 -4.78 5.74
C SER A 124 -13.32 -3.29 5.70
N PRO A 125 -14.21 -2.38 6.12
CA PRO A 125 -13.96 -0.95 6.08
C PRO A 125 -12.72 -0.55 6.88
N SER A 126 -12.56 -1.09 8.09
CA SER A 126 -11.43 -0.77 8.97
C SER A 126 -10.11 -1.32 8.44
N ALA A 127 -10.11 -2.54 7.90
CA ALA A 127 -8.90 -3.11 7.32
C ALA A 127 -8.48 -2.34 6.06
N LEU A 128 -9.44 -1.97 5.20
CA LEU A 128 -9.17 -1.20 4.00
C LEU A 128 -8.59 0.17 4.32
N GLU A 129 -9.17 0.88 5.29
CA GLU A 129 -8.68 2.19 5.74
C GLU A 129 -7.26 2.09 6.31
N ALA A 130 -6.99 1.08 7.17
CA ALA A 130 -5.67 0.85 7.72
C ALA A 130 -4.63 0.54 6.64
N VAL A 131 -4.92 -0.41 5.74
CA VAL A 131 -4.04 -0.76 4.61
C VAL A 131 -3.81 0.45 3.71
N TYR A 132 -4.85 1.21 3.38
CA TYR A 132 -4.73 2.40 2.57
C TYR A 132 -3.78 3.42 3.22
N LEU A 133 -3.97 3.74 4.50
CA LEU A 133 -3.14 4.71 5.20
C LEU A 133 -1.68 4.26 5.27
N THR A 134 -1.40 3.01 5.61
CA THR A 134 -0.03 2.48 5.64
C THR A 134 0.60 2.49 4.25
N LEU A 135 -0.11 1.98 3.24
CA LEU A 135 0.38 1.91 1.85
C LEU A 135 0.72 3.29 1.27
N THR A 136 0.00 4.33 1.70
CA THR A 136 0.11 5.68 1.14
C THR A 136 0.85 6.65 2.06
N GLY A 137 1.46 6.17 3.15
CA GLY A 137 2.16 7.05 4.10
C GLY A 137 1.25 8.11 4.73
N GLY A 138 0.01 7.75 5.07
CA GLY A 138 -0.97 8.63 5.69
C GLY A 138 -1.94 9.31 4.72
N GLY A 139 -2.14 8.73 3.52
CA GLY A 139 -3.05 9.24 2.50
C GLY A 139 -2.39 10.11 1.43
N ASP A 140 -1.07 10.02 1.27
CA ASP A 140 -0.32 10.67 0.18
C ASP A 140 -0.53 9.91 -1.15
N ALA A 141 -1.77 9.95 -1.62
CA ALA A 141 -2.23 9.32 -2.84
C ALA A 141 -3.48 10.03 -3.37
N TYR A 142 -3.82 9.74 -4.63
CA TYR A 142 -5.02 10.25 -5.27
C TYR A 142 -5.87 9.08 -5.82
N PRO A 143 -6.67 8.42 -4.96
CA PRO A 143 -7.45 7.26 -5.37
C PRO A 143 -8.67 7.66 -6.21
N CYS A 144 -8.84 7.03 -7.38
CA CYS A 144 -9.94 7.31 -8.31
C CYS A 144 -10.63 6.03 -8.77
N GLU A 145 -11.96 6.01 -8.81
CA GLU A 145 -12.69 4.97 -9.54
C GLU A 145 -12.45 5.10 -11.04
N ILE A 146 -12.11 4.00 -11.68
CA ILE A 146 -11.87 3.94 -13.12
C ILE A 146 -13.07 3.33 -13.84
N ILE A 147 -13.60 4.03 -14.84
CA ILE A 147 -14.67 3.55 -15.73
C ILE A 147 -14.25 3.65 -17.20
N PRO A 148 -14.75 2.76 -18.09
CA PRO A 148 -14.44 2.86 -19.50
C PRO A 148 -15.17 4.03 -20.16
N ASP A 149 -14.50 4.72 -21.09
CA ASP A 149 -15.06 5.78 -21.95
C ASP A 149 -16.18 5.30 -22.88
N LYS A 150 -16.16 4.01 -23.20
CA LYS A 150 -17.10 3.36 -24.11
C LYS A 150 -17.51 2.00 -23.59
N GLY A 151 -18.81 1.73 -23.68
CA GLY A 151 -19.41 0.48 -23.23
C GLY A 151 -19.81 0.54 -21.76
N MET A 152 -20.13 -0.61 -21.18
CA MET A 152 -20.50 -0.73 -19.78
C MET A 152 -19.26 -1.02 -18.93
N ALA A 153 -19.23 -0.44 -17.73
CA ALA A 153 -18.32 -0.86 -16.67
C ALA A 153 -18.63 -2.31 -16.25
N ASP A 154 -17.70 -2.92 -15.51
CA ASP A 154 -17.91 -4.24 -14.93
C ASP A 154 -19.14 -4.22 -14.00
N PRO A 155 -20.09 -5.17 -14.16
CA PRO A 155 -21.33 -5.18 -13.36
C PRO A 155 -21.12 -5.65 -11.92
N SER A 156 -20.01 -6.33 -11.63
CA SER A 156 -19.71 -6.91 -10.32
C SER A 156 -18.78 -6.01 -9.50
N TRP A 157 -17.86 -5.30 -10.15
CA TRP A 157 -16.79 -4.57 -9.47
C TRP A 157 -16.71 -3.08 -9.87
N ARG A 158 -16.38 -2.25 -8.89
CA ARG A 158 -15.76 -0.93 -9.08
C ARG A 158 -14.27 -1.09 -8.87
N TYR A 159 -13.47 -0.55 -9.78
CA TYR A 159 -12.01 -0.58 -9.68
C TYR A 159 -11.53 0.81 -9.29
N VAL A 160 -10.92 0.92 -8.12
CA VAL A 160 -10.30 2.17 -7.66
C VAL A 160 -8.80 2.04 -7.83
N LEU A 161 -8.22 2.90 -8.64
CA LEU A 161 -6.77 3.00 -8.79
C LEU A 161 -6.24 3.92 -7.68
N ILE A 162 -5.40 3.38 -6.80
CA ILE A 162 -4.64 4.16 -5.82
C ILE A 162 -3.36 4.60 -6.50
N ASN A 163 -3.36 5.83 -7.02
CA ASN A 163 -2.17 6.43 -7.59
C ASN A 163 -1.34 7.10 -6.47
N ARG A 164 -0.08 6.72 -6.35
CA ARG A 164 0.87 7.26 -5.38
C ARG A 164 1.93 8.03 -6.15
N TYR A 165 2.14 9.31 -5.83
CA TYR A 165 3.13 10.13 -6.52
C TYR A 165 4.51 9.47 -6.48
N ASP A 166 5.17 9.35 -7.64
CA ASP A 166 6.47 8.70 -7.83
C ASP A 166 6.59 7.22 -7.38
N LEU A 167 5.46 6.57 -7.03
CA LEU A 167 5.39 5.17 -6.60
C LEU A 167 4.48 4.34 -7.50
N LEU A 168 4.57 3.01 -7.37
CA LEU A 168 3.75 2.10 -8.17
C LEU A 168 2.29 2.09 -7.69
N PRO A 169 1.30 2.14 -8.61
CA PRO A 169 -0.11 2.19 -8.26
C PRO A 169 -0.63 0.83 -7.78
N SER A 170 -1.59 0.85 -6.87
CA SER A 170 -2.36 -0.32 -6.45
C SER A 170 -3.81 -0.22 -6.91
N ILE A 171 -4.55 -1.34 -6.93
CA ILE A 171 -5.95 -1.37 -7.36
C ILE A 171 -6.80 -1.96 -6.23
N VAL A 172 -7.90 -1.29 -5.88
CA VAL A 172 -8.93 -1.83 -5.00
C VAL A 172 -10.14 -2.25 -5.84
N MET A 173 -10.52 -3.52 -5.71
CA MET A 173 -11.77 -4.07 -6.21
C MET A 173 -12.85 -3.90 -5.14
N ALA A 174 -13.87 -3.10 -5.43
CA ALA A 174 -14.99 -2.87 -4.53
C ALA A 174 -16.27 -3.49 -5.11
N PRO A 175 -16.95 -4.41 -4.39
CA PRO A 175 -18.12 -5.10 -4.91
C PRO A 175 -19.31 -4.14 -5.10
N ARG A 176 -19.92 -4.14 -6.29
CA ARG A 176 -21.06 -3.25 -6.57
C ARG A 176 -22.27 -3.66 -5.73
N GLY A 177 -22.97 -2.66 -5.19
CA GLY A 177 -24.18 -2.86 -4.39
C GLY A 177 -23.93 -3.11 -2.90
N GLU A 178 -22.67 -3.20 -2.48
CA GLU A 178 -22.30 -3.34 -1.07
C GLU A 178 -22.10 -1.98 -0.40
N LYS A 179 -22.43 -1.89 0.90
CA LYS A 179 -22.32 -0.64 1.67
C LYS A 179 -20.90 -0.07 1.70
N ILE A 180 -19.88 -0.94 1.83
CA ILE A 180 -18.48 -0.51 1.86
C ILE A 180 -18.08 0.27 0.59
N THR A 181 -18.69 -0.09 -0.53
CA THR A 181 -18.44 0.53 -1.83
C THR A 181 -18.99 1.95 -1.92
N ASP A 182 -20.10 2.22 -1.24
CA ASP A 182 -20.65 3.58 -1.10
C ASP A 182 -19.82 4.42 -0.12
N ASP A 183 -19.18 3.77 0.86
CA ASP A 183 -18.33 4.40 1.88
C ASP A 183 -16.89 4.70 1.40
N LEU A 184 -16.49 4.26 0.20
CA LEU A 184 -15.11 4.46 -0.33
C LEU A 184 -14.60 5.91 -0.24
N PRO A 185 -15.38 6.96 -0.57
CA PRO A 185 -14.90 8.34 -0.46
C PRO A 185 -14.58 8.77 0.97
N ARG A 186 -15.14 8.08 1.97
CA ARG A 186 -14.83 8.30 3.40
C ARG A 186 -13.61 7.48 3.83
N LEU A 187 -13.46 6.27 3.31
CA LEU A 187 -12.40 5.33 3.71
C LEU A 187 -11.05 5.64 3.06
N LEU A 188 -11.06 6.20 1.87
CA LEU A 188 -9.86 6.52 1.10
C LEU A 188 -9.66 8.03 1.11
N LEU A 189 -8.66 8.51 1.84
CA LEU A 189 -8.35 9.94 1.87
C LEU A 189 -8.08 10.46 0.44
N ASN A 190 -8.39 11.74 0.19
CA ASN A 190 -8.17 12.36 -1.12
C ASN A 190 -8.85 11.65 -2.30
N TYR A 191 -9.98 10.96 -2.06
CA TYR A 191 -10.73 10.28 -3.11
C TYR A 191 -11.15 11.23 -4.24
N GLY A 192 -10.54 11.03 -5.41
CA GLY A 192 -10.67 11.88 -6.58
C GLY A 192 -11.94 11.66 -7.40
N GLY A 193 -12.84 10.79 -6.95
CA GLY A 193 -14.10 10.50 -7.62
C GLY A 193 -13.92 9.52 -8.79
N ILE A 194 -14.62 9.79 -9.88
CA ILE A 194 -14.71 8.90 -11.05
C ILE A 194 -13.88 9.47 -12.19
N TRP A 195 -13.05 8.62 -12.79
CA TRP A 195 -12.31 8.90 -13.99
C TRP A 195 -12.61 7.90 -15.11
N THR A 196 -13.05 8.48 -16.22
CA THR A 196 -13.20 7.82 -17.51
C THR A 196 -11.86 7.58 -18.24
N VAL A 197 -11.57 6.34 -18.59
CA VAL A 197 -10.34 5.92 -19.30
C VAL A 197 -10.66 5.19 -20.61
N PRO A 198 -9.71 5.10 -21.57
CA PRO A 198 -9.91 4.29 -22.77
C PRO A 198 -10.27 2.84 -22.45
N ARG A 199 -11.29 2.29 -23.12
CA ARG A 199 -11.74 0.90 -22.92
C ARG A 199 -10.63 -0.15 -22.90
N ALA A 200 -9.57 0.02 -23.68
CA ALA A 200 -8.44 -0.91 -23.70
C ALA A 200 -7.68 -0.93 -22.36
N PHE A 201 -7.46 0.23 -21.74
CA PHE A 201 -6.82 0.34 -20.44
C PHE A 201 -7.72 -0.22 -19.33
N PHE A 202 -9.02 0.08 -19.38
CA PHE A 202 -9.99 -0.53 -18.45
C PHE A 202 -9.96 -2.07 -18.50
N ARG A 203 -9.93 -2.67 -19.71
CA ARG A 203 -9.81 -4.12 -19.87
C ARG A 203 -8.49 -4.68 -19.32
N CYS A 204 -7.42 -3.90 -19.38
CA CYS A 204 -6.16 -4.27 -18.76
C CYS A 204 -6.31 -4.37 -17.24
N ILE A 205 -6.89 -3.36 -16.59
CA ILE A 205 -7.16 -3.38 -15.14
C ILE A 205 -8.00 -4.60 -14.76
N VAL A 206 -9.10 -4.85 -15.48
CA VAL A 206 -9.96 -6.03 -15.22
C VAL A 206 -9.19 -7.34 -15.33
N SER A 207 -8.37 -7.49 -16.38
CA SER A 207 -7.57 -8.70 -16.60
C SER A 207 -6.48 -8.88 -15.54
N THR A 208 -5.81 -7.79 -15.16
CA THR A 208 -4.80 -7.76 -14.08
C THR A 208 -5.44 -8.21 -12.77
N CYS A 209 -6.59 -7.65 -12.41
CA CYS A 209 -7.34 -8.04 -11.21
C CYS A 209 -7.73 -9.52 -11.25
N ALA A 210 -8.29 -9.99 -12.36
CA ALA A 210 -8.69 -11.39 -12.50
C ALA A 210 -7.51 -12.35 -12.34
N HIS A 211 -6.33 -12.01 -12.88
CA HIS A 211 -5.12 -12.82 -12.74
C HIS A 211 -4.53 -12.77 -11.33
N ALA A 212 -4.53 -11.59 -10.69
CA ALA A 212 -4.06 -11.43 -9.32
C ALA A 212 -4.89 -12.24 -8.31
N CYS A 213 -6.16 -12.52 -8.61
CA CYS A 213 -7.02 -13.35 -7.77
C CYS A 213 -6.83 -14.86 -7.92
N ILE A 214 -6.00 -15.35 -8.86
CA ILE A 214 -5.87 -16.79 -9.15
C ILE A 214 -5.28 -17.56 -7.96
N ALA A 215 -4.24 -16.99 -7.35
CA ALA A 215 -3.55 -17.55 -6.20
C ALA A 215 -2.82 -16.40 -5.47
N PRO A 216 -2.53 -16.53 -4.17
CA PRO A 216 -1.90 -15.46 -3.39
C PRO A 216 -0.64 -14.87 -4.05
N ASP A 217 0.26 -15.72 -4.55
CA ASP A 217 1.55 -15.33 -5.13
C ASP A 217 1.43 -14.55 -6.45
N PHE A 218 0.28 -14.66 -7.13
CA PHE A 218 0.07 -13.99 -8.41
C PHE A 218 -0.16 -12.49 -8.24
N ASN A 219 -0.54 -12.04 -7.05
CA ASN A 219 -0.95 -10.65 -6.81
C ASN A 219 0.18 -9.66 -7.13
N SER A 220 1.30 -9.76 -6.42
CA SER A 220 2.45 -8.87 -6.57
C SER A 220 3.06 -8.99 -7.98
N ALA A 221 3.27 -10.21 -8.47
CA ALA A 221 3.84 -10.46 -9.79
C ALA A 221 2.99 -9.85 -10.92
N THR A 222 1.67 -10.06 -10.91
CA THR A 222 0.75 -9.52 -11.91
C THR A 222 0.67 -8.00 -11.85
N MET A 223 0.69 -7.43 -10.64
CA MET A 223 0.67 -5.97 -10.47
C MET A 223 1.97 -5.30 -10.94
N MET A 224 3.11 -5.96 -10.79
CA MET A 224 4.37 -5.47 -11.33
C MET A 224 4.35 -5.39 -12.86
N GLU A 225 3.77 -6.39 -13.55
CA GLU A 225 3.57 -6.34 -15.00
C GLU A 225 2.64 -5.19 -15.41
N PHE A 226 1.54 -5.01 -14.69
CA PHE A 226 0.63 -3.88 -14.89
C PHE A 226 1.34 -2.54 -14.72
N CYS A 227 2.20 -2.39 -13.71
CA CYS A 227 2.94 -1.17 -13.43
C CYS A 227 3.92 -0.79 -14.55
N VAL A 228 4.56 -1.78 -15.19
CA VAL A 228 5.40 -1.54 -16.38
C VAL A 228 4.56 -0.95 -17.52
N LEU A 229 3.36 -1.48 -17.74
CA LEU A 229 2.42 -0.97 -18.73
C LEU A 229 1.91 0.44 -18.36
N TYR A 230 1.56 0.66 -17.09
CA TYR A 230 1.10 1.94 -16.57
C TYR A 230 2.11 3.06 -16.83
N LYS A 231 3.39 2.84 -16.48
CA LYS A 231 4.48 3.78 -16.74
C LYS A 231 4.69 4.03 -18.24
N ARG A 232 4.61 2.99 -19.07
CA ARG A 232 4.76 3.12 -20.52
C ARG A 232 3.69 4.03 -21.14
N LEU A 233 2.51 4.11 -20.53
CA LEU A 233 1.42 4.96 -20.97
C LEU A 233 1.57 6.42 -20.51
N GLY A 234 2.62 6.76 -19.73
CA GLY A 234 2.83 8.12 -19.20
C GLY A 234 1.80 8.52 -18.15
N LEU A 235 1.14 7.53 -17.55
CA LEU A 235 0.10 7.69 -16.56
C LEU A 235 0.68 7.88 -15.16
N ASP A 236 1.97 8.13 -14.98
CA ASP A 236 2.60 8.39 -13.68
C ASP A 236 2.74 9.88 -13.36
N TYR A 237 2.69 10.77 -14.36
CA TYR A 237 3.03 12.20 -14.20
C TYR A 237 1.87 13.20 -14.32
N ASP A 238 0.65 12.79 -14.71
CA ASP A 238 -0.32 13.73 -15.32
C ASP A 238 -1.74 13.64 -14.71
N TRP A 239 -1.86 13.67 -13.37
CA TRP A 239 -3.17 13.57 -12.68
C TRP A 239 -3.56 14.88 -11.96
N SER A 240 -2.63 15.82 -11.78
CA SER A 240 -2.89 17.13 -11.15
C SER A 240 -3.32 18.23 -12.13
N ASP A 241 -2.97 18.11 -13.42
CA ASP A 241 -3.07 19.22 -14.38
C ASP A 241 -4.36 19.18 -15.23
N SER A 242 -5.31 18.30 -14.88
CA SER A 242 -6.55 18.08 -15.64
C SER A 242 -7.84 18.60 -14.96
N ILE A 243 -7.73 19.48 -13.95
CA ILE A 243 -8.89 20.13 -13.30
C ILE A 243 -9.01 21.60 -13.73
#